data_AF-A0A2V9NCF4-F1
#
_entry.id   AF-A0A2V9NCF4-F1
#
_cell.length_a   1.000
_cell.length_b   1.000
_cell.length_c   1.000
_cell.angle_alpha   90.00
_cell.angle_beta   90.00
_cell.angle_gamma   90.00
#
_symmetry.space_group_name_H-M   'P 1'
#
loop_
_entity.id
_entity.type
_entity.pdbx_description
1 polymer ?
#
loop_
_entity_poly.entity_id
_entity_poly.type
_entity_poly.pdbx_seq_one_letter_code
_entity_poly.pdbx_strand_id
1 'polypeptide(L)'
;MPLEEYKRKRRFEETPEPPPKLEKTKGHRFVVQRHRATRLHYDFRLEMQGVLKSWAVPKGPSLNPGDKRLAMEVEDHPVSYFDFEGNIPEGNYGAGTVMVWDVGTWEPLSPVPVDGEYVPGTEAEAVAMLKKGDLKFRLKGKRLNGDYALIHMKARRPGSKGNEWLMIKKHDKYVDEKFDIDKYDKSVLSNQTMAQIAGDKDSAEWQSSKKASRGSGVKAAWLTDTLAKLDKRKQKSETTKGNRKARPDKSGAKKKALETEGSNVSEISAAPAGTILVKNLNGAVKRPMPTAIQPMLASIEENPFDNPNWLFEIKWDGYRVISFVENGNVRMVSRNQNDLGPRYPELRELPNLIQAKTAILDGEVVVLDEQGRPSFSLMQQRTGIRAHGRQAAPRADLPIIYYVFDLIYLDGYDLRRVALDERKRVLRQVLSSGELVRYSDHHAGQGVALFQAAKQKGLEGIVAKKCNSCYEERRSRDWLKIKITQTVDCVVGGYTDPEGARQYFGSLALGLYNDKKQLVHVGNAGTGFDQATLRQISEVLKELEIRKSPFTGSVDARNVHWVKAERVAEVKFSEWTHETSEGGLKLRAPVFLGLRDDKNPEDCTFKGQT
;
A
#
# COMPACT_ATOMS: atom_id res chain seq x y z
N MET A 1 -25.73 -15.29 -6.71
CA MET A 1 -26.83 -14.57 -6.03
C MET A 1 -26.38 -13.13 -5.71
N PRO A 2 -27.28 -12.15 -5.55
CA PRO A 2 -26.93 -10.73 -5.42
C PRO A 2 -25.90 -10.43 -4.31
N LEU A 3 -25.93 -11.16 -3.20
CA LEU A 3 -25.04 -10.95 -2.05
C LEU A 3 -23.85 -11.93 -1.98
N GLU A 4 -23.59 -12.73 -3.03
CA GLU A 4 -22.48 -13.69 -3.02
C GLU A 4 -21.12 -13.02 -2.85
N GLU A 5 -20.90 -11.91 -3.57
CA GLU A 5 -19.63 -11.21 -3.49
C GLU A 5 -19.44 -10.51 -2.14
N TYR A 6 -20.54 -10.00 -1.54
CA TYR A 6 -20.54 -9.47 -0.18
C TYR A 6 -20.18 -10.55 0.84
N LYS A 7 -20.86 -11.70 0.79
CA LYS A 7 -20.60 -12.85 1.65
C LYS A 7 -19.15 -13.34 1.52
N ARG A 8 -18.64 -13.42 0.29
CA ARG A 8 -17.25 -13.88 0.01
C ARG A 8 -16.20 -12.93 0.60
N LYS A 9 -16.49 -11.63 0.65
CA LYS A 9 -15.54 -10.59 1.08
C LYS A 9 -15.51 -10.36 2.59
N ARG A 10 -16.54 -10.78 3.35
CA ARG A 10 -16.64 -10.53 4.81
C ARG A 10 -16.48 -11.80 5.64
N ARG A 11 -15.95 -11.63 6.84
CA ARG A 11 -15.89 -12.64 7.89
C ARG A 11 -16.76 -12.19 9.05
N PHE A 12 -18.03 -12.60 9.07
CA PHE A 12 -19.03 -12.11 10.04
C PHE A 12 -18.75 -12.48 11.51
N GLU A 13 -17.77 -13.35 11.75
CA GLU A 13 -17.24 -13.63 13.10
C GLU A 13 -16.21 -12.59 13.57
N GLU A 14 -15.64 -11.81 12.64
CA GLU A 14 -14.52 -10.88 12.85
C GLU A 14 -14.88 -9.42 12.53
N THR A 15 -16.09 -9.15 11.99
CA THR A 15 -16.58 -7.81 11.65
C THR A 15 -17.94 -7.55 12.30
N PRO A 16 -18.23 -6.33 12.79
CA PRO A 16 -19.56 -5.95 13.26
C PRO A 16 -20.58 -5.76 12.12
N GLU A 17 -20.17 -5.94 10.86
CA GLU A 17 -21.06 -5.85 9.71
C GLU A 17 -22.14 -6.95 9.71
N PRO A 18 -23.37 -6.64 9.25
CA PRO A 18 -24.47 -7.61 9.27
C PRO A 18 -24.32 -8.74 8.24
N PRO A 19 -24.89 -9.93 8.52
CA PRO A 19 -24.83 -11.09 7.64
C PRO A 19 -25.59 -10.90 6.32
N PRO A 20 -25.27 -11.69 5.27
CA PRO A 20 -25.87 -11.55 3.96
C PRO A 20 -27.31 -12.09 3.98
N LYS A 21 -28.29 -11.19 4.09
CA LYS A 21 -29.71 -11.52 4.01
C LYS A 21 -30.41 -10.64 2.99
N LEU A 22 -31.17 -11.27 2.09
CA LEU A 22 -32.09 -10.57 1.19
C LEU A 22 -33.34 -10.19 1.95
N GLU A 23 -33.74 -8.93 1.85
CA GLU A 23 -35.01 -8.47 2.40
C GLU A 23 -36.14 -8.66 1.39
N LYS A 24 -37.31 -9.10 1.88
CA LYS A 24 -38.50 -9.32 1.05
C LYS A 24 -39.34 -8.05 0.89
N THR A 25 -39.14 -7.08 1.77
CA THR A 25 -39.85 -5.79 1.76
C THR A 25 -39.17 -4.80 0.83
N LYS A 26 -39.98 -4.08 0.06
CA LYS A 26 -39.51 -3.00 -0.81
C LYS A 26 -39.52 -1.68 -0.02
N GLY A 27 -38.36 -1.19 0.39
CA GLY A 27 -38.20 0.20 0.79
C GLY A 27 -37.36 0.89 -0.27
N HIS A 28 -37.87 1.86 -1.01
CA HIS A 28 -37.00 2.71 -1.83
C HIS A 28 -36.21 3.66 -0.92
N ARG A 29 -35.30 3.10 -0.11
CA ARG A 29 -34.47 3.81 0.86
C ARG A 29 -33.08 4.02 0.30
N PHE A 30 -32.45 5.12 0.70
CA PHE A 30 -31.04 5.35 0.41
C PHE A 30 -30.28 5.71 1.67
N VAL A 31 -29.00 5.37 1.66
CA VAL A 31 -28.05 5.74 2.69
C VAL A 31 -26.78 6.22 2.05
N VAL A 32 -26.16 7.21 2.68
CA VAL A 32 -24.80 7.64 2.38
C VAL A 32 -23.97 7.43 3.63
N GLN A 33 -22.97 6.56 3.55
CA GLN A 33 -22.06 6.30 4.66
C GLN A 33 -20.71 7.00 4.41
N ARG A 34 -20.29 7.87 5.32
CA ARG A 34 -18.93 8.42 5.33
C ARG A 34 -18.01 7.35 5.89
N HIS A 35 -17.04 6.95 5.09
CA HIS A 35 -16.18 5.81 5.38
C HIS A 35 -14.71 6.25 5.39
N ARG A 36 -14.11 6.25 6.59
CA ARG A 36 -12.68 6.50 6.81
C ARG A 36 -11.92 5.17 6.78
N ALA A 37 -11.82 4.60 5.58
CA ALA A 37 -10.91 3.49 5.29
C ALA A 37 -9.48 4.01 5.03
N THR A 38 -8.70 3.35 4.17
CA THR A 38 -7.38 3.86 3.72
C THR A 38 -7.44 5.28 3.13
N ARG A 39 -8.57 5.65 2.54
CA ARG A 39 -8.92 7.01 2.11
C ARG A 39 -10.35 7.29 2.53
N LEU A 40 -10.61 8.53 2.89
CA LEU A 40 -11.98 9.00 3.11
C LEU A 40 -12.75 8.93 1.79
N HIS A 41 -13.92 8.30 1.83
CA HIS A 41 -14.88 8.28 0.74
C HIS A 41 -16.29 8.19 1.32
N TYR A 42 -17.30 8.31 0.45
CA TYR A 42 -18.69 8.19 0.82
C TYR A 42 -19.32 7.04 0.04
N ASP A 43 -19.79 6.02 0.75
CA ASP A 43 -20.51 4.91 0.16
C ASP A 43 -21.97 5.34 -0.05
N PHE A 44 -22.34 5.61 -1.29
CA PHE A 44 -23.71 5.92 -1.71
C PHE A 44 -24.45 4.63 -2.05
N ARG A 45 -25.62 4.41 -1.45
CA ARG A 45 -26.35 3.16 -1.59
C ARG A 45 -27.84 3.35 -1.81
N LEU A 46 -28.40 2.61 -2.75
CA LEU A 46 -29.83 2.59 -3.07
C LEU A 46 -30.41 1.19 -2.81
N GLU A 47 -31.47 1.11 -2.01
CA GLU A 47 -32.23 -0.13 -1.85
C GLU A 47 -33.05 -0.39 -3.12
N MET A 48 -32.75 -1.50 -3.79
CA MET A 48 -33.42 -1.96 -5.01
C MET A 48 -33.31 -3.49 -5.10
N GLN A 49 -34.38 -4.18 -5.51
CA GLN A 49 -34.40 -5.64 -5.63
C GLN A 49 -33.97 -6.39 -4.35
N GLY A 50 -34.29 -5.84 -3.16
CA GLY A 50 -34.00 -6.48 -1.86
C GLY A 50 -32.53 -6.42 -1.42
N VAL A 51 -31.71 -5.59 -2.07
CA VAL A 51 -30.31 -5.30 -1.74
C VAL A 51 -30.01 -3.81 -1.83
N LEU A 52 -28.87 -3.39 -1.28
CA LEU A 52 -28.29 -2.07 -1.45
C LEU A 52 -27.31 -2.06 -2.62
N LYS A 53 -27.74 -1.51 -3.77
CA LYS A 53 -26.83 -1.18 -4.88
C LYS A 53 -25.89 -0.07 -4.44
N SER A 54 -24.59 -0.25 -4.64
CA SER A 54 -23.59 0.50 -3.87
C SER A 54 -22.49 1.10 -4.75
N TRP A 55 -22.13 2.35 -4.46
CA TRP A 55 -21.04 3.07 -5.12
C TRP A 55 -20.17 3.81 -4.11
N ALA A 56 -18.86 3.65 -4.21
CA ALA A 56 -17.90 4.46 -3.47
C ALA A 56 -17.65 5.78 -4.21
N VAL A 57 -17.99 6.91 -3.58
CA VAL A 57 -17.86 8.27 -4.12
C VAL A 57 -16.73 8.99 -3.36
N PRO A 58 -15.49 9.09 -3.90
CA PRO A 58 -14.33 9.56 -3.14
C PRO A 58 -14.47 10.98 -2.59
N LYS A 59 -15.13 11.87 -3.34
CA LYS A 59 -15.39 13.25 -2.91
C LYS A 59 -16.83 13.47 -2.41
N GLY A 60 -17.59 12.38 -2.24
CA GLY A 60 -19.00 12.37 -1.88
C GLY A 60 -19.97 13.02 -2.88
N PRO A 61 -21.29 12.84 -2.66
CA PRO A 61 -22.34 13.50 -3.44
C PRO A 61 -22.29 15.02 -3.28
N SER A 62 -22.83 15.76 -4.25
CA SER A 62 -22.89 17.23 -4.21
C SER A 62 -24.32 17.73 -4.44
N LEU A 63 -24.64 18.91 -3.91
CA LEU A 63 -25.82 19.70 -4.30
C LEU A 63 -25.50 20.70 -5.41
N ASN A 64 -24.24 20.80 -5.85
CA ASN A 64 -23.82 21.63 -6.98
C ASN A 64 -23.85 20.83 -8.30
N PRO A 65 -24.68 21.23 -9.29
CA PRO A 65 -24.77 20.60 -10.61
C PRO A 65 -23.47 20.65 -11.45
N GLY A 66 -22.59 21.62 -11.19
CA GLY A 66 -21.28 21.73 -11.84
C GLY A 66 -20.32 20.62 -11.40
N ASP A 67 -20.57 19.98 -10.27
CA ASP A 67 -19.73 18.92 -9.75
C ASP A 67 -20.05 17.56 -10.35
N LYS A 68 -19.14 17.08 -11.19
CA LYS A 68 -19.17 15.72 -11.74
C LYS A 68 -18.42 14.77 -10.80
N ARG A 69 -19.15 14.05 -9.93
CA ARG A 69 -18.56 13.20 -8.90
C ARG A 69 -18.33 11.78 -9.44
N LEU A 70 -17.08 11.31 -9.40
CA LEU A 70 -16.76 9.91 -9.72
C LEU A 70 -17.39 8.99 -8.67
N ALA A 71 -18.13 7.98 -9.13
CA ALA A 71 -18.78 6.96 -8.31
C ALA A 71 -18.29 5.59 -8.80
N MET A 72 -17.58 4.85 -7.96
CA MET A 72 -17.06 3.52 -8.30
C MET A 72 -18.06 2.47 -7.83
N GLU A 73 -18.65 1.70 -8.73
CA GLU A 73 -19.57 0.62 -8.34
C GLU A 73 -18.81 -0.47 -7.57
N VAL A 74 -19.37 -0.85 -6.43
CA VAL A 74 -18.88 -1.91 -5.54
C VAL A 74 -19.95 -2.98 -5.37
N GLU A 75 -19.63 -4.08 -4.69
CA GLU A 75 -20.60 -5.17 -4.50
C GLU A 75 -21.88 -4.72 -3.78
N ASP A 76 -22.99 -5.39 -4.07
CA ASP A 76 -24.26 -5.18 -3.39
C ASP A 76 -24.15 -5.49 -1.89
N HIS A 77 -24.83 -4.72 -1.05
CA HIS A 77 -24.85 -4.95 0.40
C HIS A 77 -26.24 -5.41 0.87
N PRO A 78 -26.34 -6.16 1.98
CA PRO A 78 -27.66 -6.51 2.53
C PRO A 78 -28.36 -5.24 3.03
N VAL A 79 -29.69 -5.23 2.97
CA VAL A 79 -30.49 -4.08 3.42
C VAL A 79 -30.30 -3.79 4.91
N SER A 80 -29.97 -4.79 5.73
CA SER A 80 -29.59 -4.60 7.12
C SER A 80 -28.31 -3.77 7.32
N TYR A 81 -27.49 -3.58 6.28
CA TYR A 81 -26.32 -2.69 6.31
C TYR A 81 -26.70 -1.20 6.32
N PHE A 82 -27.98 -0.89 6.06
CA PHE A 82 -28.49 0.46 5.94
C PHE A 82 -28.21 1.32 7.18
N ASP A 83 -28.44 0.78 8.38
CA ASP A 83 -28.26 1.50 9.65
C ASP A 83 -26.89 1.27 10.29
N PHE A 84 -25.95 0.63 9.58
CA PHE A 84 -24.65 0.27 10.15
C PHE A 84 -23.76 1.51 10.37
N GLU A 85 -23.40 1.73 11.63
CA GLU A 85 -22.35 2.63 12.10
C GLU A 85 -21.38 1.87 12.98
N GLY A 86 -20.08 2.13 12.83
CA GLY A 86 -19.08 1.50 13.68
C GLY A 86 -17.69 1.49 13.06
N ASN A 87 -16.74 1.01 13.84
CA ASN A 87 -15.39 0.79 13.38
C ASN A 87 -15.23 -0.65 12.89
N ILE A 88 -15.04 -0.84 11.59
CA ILE A 88 -14.72 -2.14 11.00
C ILE A 88 -13.26 -2.47 11.35
N PRO A 89 -12.99 -3.54 12.12
CA PRO A 89 -11.65 -3.82 12.63
C PRO A 89 -10.62 -4.00 11.51
N GLU A 90 -9.38 -3.56 11.76
CA GLU A 90 -8.26 -3.77 10.84
C GLU A 90 -8.15 -5.26 10.44
N GLY A 91 -8.04 -5.53 9.15
CA GLY A 91 -7.98 -6.90 8.61
C GLY A 91 -9.27 -7.37 7.92
N ASN A 92 -10.40 -6.72 8.21
CA ASN A 92 -11.65 -6.96 7.50
C ASN A 92 -11.73 -6.13 6.20
N TYR A 93 -12.52 -6.61 5.24
CA TYR A 93 -12.78 -5.88 4.01
C TYR A 93 -13.58 -4.61 4.32
N GLY A 94 -13.08 -3.44 3.87
CA GLY A 94 -13.66 -2.17 4.28
C GLY A 94 -13.25 -1.73 5.70
N ALA A 95 -12.11 -2.21 6.22
CA ALA A 95 -11.61 -1.72 7.51
C ALA A 95 -11.50 -0.20 7.56
N GLY A 96 -11.97 0.36 8.67
CA GLY A 96 -12.14 1.79 8.85
C GLY A 96 -13.41 2.13 9.60
N THR A 97 -13.53 3.40 9.98
CA THR A 97 -14.74 3.89 10.65
C THR A 97 -15.80 4.20 9.62
N VAL A 98 -17.02 3.71 9.84
CA VAL A 98 -18.20 3.94 9.03
C VAL A 98 -19.21 4.74 9.84
N MET A 99 -19.64 5.87 9.30
CA MET A 99 -20.70 6.71 9.85
C MET A 99 -21.80 6.86 8.81
N VAL A 100 -23.05 6.85 9.23
CA VAL A 100 -24.19 7.18 8.39
C VAL A 100 -24.28 8.71 8.28
N TRP A 101 -23.88 9.22 7.11
CA TRP A 101 -23.82 10.65 6.79
C TRP A 101 -25.15 11.19 6.29
N ASP A 102 -25.95 10.42 5.54
CA ASP A 102 -27.31 10.82 5.18
C ASP A 102 -28.20 9.58 5.02
N VAL A 103 -29.50 9.76 5.27
CA VAL A 103 -30.52 8.72 5.10
C VAL A 103 -31.80 9.33 4.57
N GLY A 104 -32.54 8.55 3.80
CA GLY A 104 -33.86 8.96 3.34
C GLY A 104 -34.50 7.96 2.39
N THR A 105 -35.43 8.46 1.60
CA THR A 105 -36.09 7.71 0.54
C THR A 105 -35.64 8.22 -0.82
N TRP A 106 -35.62 7.34 -1.81
CA TRP A 106 -35.40 7.69 -3.20
C TRP A 106 -36.60 7.26 -4.03
N GLU A 107 -36.78 7.88 -5.19
CA GLU A 107 -37.74 7.44 -6.19
C GLU A 107 -37.04 7.38 -7.55
N PRO A 108 -37.23 6.32 -8.34
CA PRO A 108 -36.73 6.32 -9.71
C PRO A 108 -37.46 7.39 -10.52
N LEU A 109 -36.76 8.02 -11.44
CA LEU A 109 -37.34 8.98 -12.37
C LEU A 109 -37.44 8.36 -13.77
N SER A 110 -38.51 8.65 -14.48
CA SER A 110 -38.66 8.22 -15.88
C SER A 110 -37.45 8.68 -16.71
N PRO A 111 -36.91 7.83 -17.61
CA PRO A 111 -35.81 8.21 -18.48
C PRO A 111 -36.20 9.32 -19.46
N VAL A 112 -37.50 9.45 -19.77
CA VAL A 112 -38.06 10.46 -20.68
C VAL A 112 -38.87 11.46 -19.84
N PRO A 113 -38.54 12.77 -19.88
CA PRO A 113 -39.34 13.78 -19.21
C PRO A 113 -40.70 13.93 -19.88
N VAL A 114 -41.74 14.18 -19.08
CA VAL A 114 -43.08 14.53 -19.55
C VAL A 114 -43.23 16.03 -19.32
N ASP A 115 -43.54 16.79 -20.37
CA ASP A 115 -43.64 18.26 -20.33
C ASP A 115 -42.38 18.97 -19.77
N GLY A 116 -41.20 18.38 -20.00
CA GLY A 116 -39.92 18.92 -19.54
C GLY A 116 -39.56 18.57 -18.09
N GLU A 117 -40.45 17.90 -17.36
CA GLU A 117 -40.22 17.48 -15.98
C GLU A 117 -39.98 15.97 -15.87
N TYR A 118 -39.09 15.59 -14.94
CA TYR A 118 -38.87 14.20 -14.60
C TYR A 118 -39.95 13.71 -13.63
N VAL A 119 -40.81 12.83 -14.14
CA VAL A 119 -41.88 12.17 -13.38
C VAL A 119 -41.37 10.90 -12.67
N PRO A 120 -41.96 10.50 -11.54
CA PRO A 120 -41.64 9.23 -10.89
C PRO A 120 -41.84 8.04 -11.85
N GLY A 121 -40.84 7.16 -11.92
CA GLY A 121 -40.85 5.92 -12.70
C GLY A 121 -41.14 4.69 -11.85
N THR A 122 -41.01 3.52 -12.46
CA THR A 122 -41.17 2.21 -11.82
C THR A 122 -39.83 1.58 -11.43
N GLU A 123 -39.84 0.63 -10.50
CA GLU A 123 -38.65 -0.15 -10.14
C GLU A 123 -38.08 -0.93 -11.34
N ALA A 124 -38.94 -1.42 -12.24
CA ALA A 124 -38.51 -2.11 -13.46
C ALA A 124 -37.72 -1.19 -14.40
N GLU A 125 -38.16 0.06 -14.55
CA GLU A 125 -37.44 1.08 -15.30
C GLU A 125 -36.12 1.45 -14.62
N ALA A 126 -36.10 1.52 -13.29
CA ALA A 126 -34.86 1.75 -12.53
C ALA A 126 -33.81 0.66 -12.81
N VAL A 127 -34.23 -0.61 -12.79
CA VAL A 127 -33.36 -1.76 -13.10
C VAL A 127 -32.88 -1.70 -14.55
N ALA A 128 -33.77 -1.36 -15.49
CA ALA A 128 -33.41 -1.21 -16.90
C ALA A 128 -32.40 -0.06 -17.13
N MET A 129 -32.62 1.08 -16.46
CA MET A 129 -31.72 2.23 -16.50
C MET A 129 -30.35 1.92 -15.89
N LEU A 130 -30.31 1.20 -14.76
CA LEU A 130 -29.06 0.73 -14.16
C LEU A 130 -28.30 -0.18 -15.14
N LYS A 131 -28.98 -1.15 -15.76
CA LYS A 131 -28.34 -2.02 -16.76
C LYS A 131 -27.84 -1.27 -18.00
N LYS A 132 -28.55 -0.21 -18.40
CA LYS A 132 -28.16 0.66 -19.52
C LYS A 132 -26.99 1.60 -19.16
N GLY A 133 -26.78 1.88 -17.87
CA GLY A 133 -25.77 2.82 -17.42
C GLY A 133 -26.23 4.27 -17.34
N ASP A 134 -27.52 4.54 -17.14
CA ASP A 134 -28.07 5.91 -17.07
C ASP A 134 -29.26 5.97 -16.11
N LEU A 135 -28.99 5.79 -14.81
CA LEU A 135 -29.98 5.76 -13.74
C LEU A 135 -30.31 7.17 -13.27
N LYS A 136 -31.58 7.57 -13.40
CA LYS A 136 -32.11 8.84 -12.90
C LYS A 136 -33.02 8.59 -11.71
N PHE A 137 -32.89 9.41 -10.67
CA PHE A 137 -33.62 9.24 -9.42
C PHE A 137 -33.72 10.56 -8.66
N ARG A 138 -34.75 10.69 -7.82
CA ARG A 138 -34.91 11.79 -6.87
C ARG A 138 -34.63 11.30 -5.46
N LEU A 139 -33.86 12.06 -4.71
CA LEU A 139 -33.57 11.82 -3.30
C LEU A 139 -34.40 12.73 -2.40
N LYS A 140 -34.84 12.17 -1.28
CA LYS A 140 -35.47 12.88 -0.17
C LYS A 140 -34.79 12.45 1.13
N GLY A 141 -33.67 13.09 1.44
CA GLY A 141 -32.86 12.82 2.63
C GLY A 141 -32.85 13.95 3.64
N LYS A 142 -32.08 13.77 4.71
CA LYS A 142 -31.83 14.83 5.69
C LYS A 142 -30.86 15.88 5.14
N ARG A 143 -29.95 15.49 4.24
CA ARG A 143 -28.95 16.38 3.62
C ARG A 143 -29.13 16.50 2.11
N LEU A 144 -29.25 15.37 1.41
CA LEU A 144 -29.39 15.32 -0.03
C LEU A 144 -30.86 15.34 -0.43
N ASN A 145 -31.23 16.29 -1.28
CA ASN A 145 -32.57 16.43 -1.79
C ASN A 145 -32.54 16.75 -3.30
N GLY A 146 -33.57 16.31 -4.01
CA GLY A 146 -33.76 16.60 -5.43
C GLY A 146 -33.20 15.54 -6.36
N ASP A 147 -33.01 15.93 -7.62
CA ASP A 147 -32.86 15.02 -8.75
C ASP A 147 -31.37 14.79 -9.05
N TYR A 148 -31.05 13.53 -9.34
CA TYR A 148 -29.70 13.04 -9.59
C TYR A 148 -29.68 12.08 -10.77
N ALA A 149 -28.49 11.93 -11.37
CA ALA A 149 -28.21 10.88 -12.33
C ALA A 149 -26.89 10.17 -12.02
N LEU A 150 -26.90 8.85 -12.18
CA LEU A 150 -25.72 7.99 -12.22
C LEU A 150 -25.52 7.51 -13.66
N ILE A 151 -24.41 7.93 -14.27
CA ILE A 151 -24.09 7.63 -15.67
C ILE A 151 -22.84 6.74 -15.73
N HIS A 152 -22.96 5.56 -16.30
CA HIS A 152 -21.86 4.63 -16.50
C HIS A 152 -20.91 5.15 -17.59
N MET A 153 -19.61 5.13 -17.30
CA MET A 153 -18.59 5.58 -18.23
C MET A 153 -18.18 4.42 -19.14
N LYS A 154 -18.51 4.50 -20.44
CA LYS A 154 -18.01 3.54 -21.43
C LYS A 154 -16.48 3.55 -21.44
N ALA A 155 -15.88 2.37 -21.28
CA ALA A 155 -14.44 2.14 -21.27
C ALA A 155 -13.77 2.74 -22.52
N ARG A 156 -13.08 3.87 -22.36
CA ARG A 156 -12.31 4.55 -23.43
C ARG A 156 -10.79 4.43 -23.24
N ARG A 157 -10.31 3.74 -22.19
CA ARG A 157 -8.88 3.62 -21.88
C ARG A 157 -8.50 2.16 -21.60
N PRO A 158 -7.35 1.67 -22.10
CA PRO A 158 -6.80 0.38 -21.69
C PRO A 158 -6.57 0.35 -20.18
N GLY A 159 -7.18 -0.61 -19.46
CA GLY A 159 -7.04 -0.78 -18.01
C GLY A 159 -8.20 -0.28 -17.14
N SER A 160 -9.29 0.26 -17.72
CA SER A 160 -10.52 0.55 -16.95
C SER A 160 -11.21 -0.75 -16.52
N LYS A 161 -11.68 -0.81 -15.27
CA LYS A 161 -12.34 -2.01 -14.73
C LYS A 161 -13.81 -2.11 -15.12
N GLY A 162 -14.35 -1.09 -15.79
CA GLY A 162 -15.72 -1.07 -16.29
C GLY A 162 -16.76 -0.83 -15.19
N ASN A 163 -16.33 -0.37 -14.02
CA ASN A 163 -17.19 -0.07 -12.87
C ASN A 163 -17.20 1.42 -12.52
N GLU A 164 -16.71 2.27 -13.43
CA GLU A 164 -16.66 3.72 -13.27
C GLU A 164 -18.00 4.37 -13.66
N TRP A 165 -18.64 5.05 -12.70
CA TRP A 165 -19.84 5.85 -12.88
C TRP A 165 -19.60 7.32 -12.56
N LEU A 166 -20.48 8.18 -13.04
CA LEU A 166 -20.50 9.60 -12.75
C LEU A 166 -21.83 9.96 -12.08
N MET A 167 -21.76 10.43 -10.85
CA MET A 167 -22.91 10.98 -10.12
C MET A 167 -22.98 12.49 -10.37
N ILE A 168 -24.14 12.94 -10.85
CA ILE A 168 -24.39 14.33 -11.21
C ILE A 168 -25.70 14.80 -10.58
N LYS A 169 -25.66 15.95 -9.90
CA LYS A 169 -26.86 16.67 -9.44
C LYS A 169 -27.53 17.34 -10.64
N LYS A 170 -28.85 17.16 -10.79
CA LYS A 170 -29.66 17.87 -11.79
C LYS A 170 -30.07 19.25 -11.28
N HIS A 171 -30.35 20.17 -12.20
CA HIS A 171 -30.89 21.47 -11.84
C HIS A 171 -32.32 21.32 -11.34
N ASP A 172 -32.57 21.72 -10.10
CA ASP A 172 -33.88 21.81 -9.47
C ASP A 172 -33.83 22.83 -8.31
N LYS A 173 -34.91 22.91 -7.53
CA LYS A 173 -35.04 23.84 -6.40
C LYS A 173 -34.11 23.58 -5.20
N TYR A 174 -33.42 22.44 -5.16
CA TYR A 174 -32.52 22.05 -4.05
C TYR A 174 -31.03 22.24 -4.40
N VAL A 175 -30.74 22.90 -5.52
CA VAL A 175 -29.37 23.23 -5.92
C VAL A 175 -28.73 24.18 -4.92
N ASP A 176 -27.51 23.83 -4.50
CA ASP A 176 -26.63 24.70 -3.72
C ASP A 176 -25.23 24.67 -4.35
N GLU A 177 -24.87 25.75 -5.04
CA GLU A 177 -23.57 25.89 -5.70
C GLU A 177 -22.40 26.04 -4.72
N LYS A 178 -22.68 26.50 -3.50
CA LYS A 178 -21.69 26.69 -2.42
C LYS A 178 -21.69 25.50 -1.46
N PHE A 179 -22.31 24.39 -1.86
CA PHE A 179 -22.40 23.19 -1.05
C PHE A 179 -21.02 22.67 -0.68
N ASP A 180 -20.81 22.52 0.62
CA ASP A 180 -19.59 21.96 1.18
C ASP A 180 -19.96 20.74 2.03
N ILE A 181 -19.53 19.58 1.57
CA ILE A 181 -19.82 18.29 2.20
C ILE A 181 -19.13 18.15 3.57
N ASP A 182 -18.01 18.84 3.78
CA ASP A 182 -17.20 18.71 4.99
C ASP A 182 -17.80 19.47 6.19
N LYS A 183 -18.77 20.37 5.96
CA LYS A 183 -19.56 21.03 7.03
C LYS A 183 -20.40 20.06 7.87
N TYR A 184 -20.59 18.83 7.38
CA TYR A 184 -21.43 17.83 8.01
C TYR A 184 -20.57 16.72 8.64
N ASP A 185 -20.13 16.95 9.88
CA ASP A 185 -19.17 16.11 10.60
C ASP A 185 -19.79 15.06 11.53
N LYS A 186 -21.11 15.13 11.76
CA LYS A 186 -21.88 14.22 12.63
C LYS A 186 -22.75 13.24 11.86
N SER A 187 -23.06 12.11 12.48
CA SER A 187 -24.03 11.13 12.01
C SER A 187 -25.45 11.69 11.99
N VAL A 188 -26.26 11.29 11.01
CA VAL A 188 -27.70 11.57 11.01
C VAL A 188 -28.52 10.59 11.87
N LEU A 189 -27.93 9.47 12.30
CA LEU A 189 -28.57 8.48 13.17
C LEU A 189 -28.17 8.68 14.63
N SER A 190 -26.87 8.65 14.93
CA SER A 190 -26.35 8.71 16.31
C SER A 190 -25.98 10.11 16.78
N ASN A 191 -25.92 11.10 15.88
CA ASN A 191 -25.42 12.46 16.14
C ASN A 191 -23.96 12.50 16.66
N GLN A 192 -23.21 11.40 16.50
CA GLN A 192 -21.80 11.29 16.88
C GLN A 192 -20.90 11.73 15.73
N THR A 193 -19.68 12.17 16.03
CA THR A 193 -18.62 12.45 15.06
C THR A 193 -17.87 11.16 14.67
N MET A 194 -17.10 11.21 13.57
CA MET A 194 -16.31 10.05 13.12
C MET A 194 -15.30 9.59 14.18
N ALA A 195 -14.71 10.52 14.93
CA ALA A 195 -13.77 10.19 16.00
C ALA A 195 -14.45 9.48 17.17
N GLN A 196 -15.67 9.90 17.52
CA GLN A 196 -16.47 9.26 18.57
C GLN A 196 -16.87 7.83 18.19
N ILE A 197 -17.29 7.61 16.93
CA ILE A 197 -17.62 6.28 16.41
C ILE A 197 -16.35 5.40 16.30
N ALA A 198 -15.19 6.00 16.04
CA ALA A 198 -13.90 5.31 15.99
C ALA A 198 -13.40 4.88 17.39
N GLY A 199 -13.93 5.47 18.47
CA GLY A 199 -13.51 5.21 19.83
C GLY A 199 -12.21 5.91 20.24
N ASP A 200 -11.96 7.15 19.76
CA ASP A 200 -10.85 7.97 20.26
C ASP A 200 -10.96 8.19 21.78
N LYS A 201 -9.81 8.16 22.47
CA LYS A 201 -9.62 8.03 23.94
C LYS A 201 -10.28 9.09 24.84
N ASP A 202 -11.00 10.07 24.29
CA ASP A 202 -11.74 11.10 25.03
C ASP A 202 -13.27 11.02 24.88
N SER A 203 -13.81 10.01 24.19
CA SER A 203 -15.25 9.77 24.14
C SER A 203 -15.67 8.64 25.08
N ALA A 204 -16.54 8.97 26.02
CA ALA A 204 -17.03 8.15 27.12
C ALA A 204 -17.50 6.75 26.69
N GLU A 205 -17.17 5.81 27.57
CA GLU A 205 -17.40 4.38 27.50
C GLU A 205 -18.84 3.97 27.14
N TRP A 206 -18.96 2.93 26.32
CA TRP A 206 -20.01 1.94 26.52
C TRP A 206 -19.37 0.63 27.00
N GLN A 207 -19.68 0.28 28.25
CA GLN A 207 -19.35 -1.00 28.87
C GLN A 207 -20.50 -1.99 28.62
N SER A 208 -20.17 -3.27 28.44
CA SER A 208 -20.94 -4.33 29.06
C SER A 208 -20.04 -5.37 29.76
N SER A 209 -20.03 -5.23 31.09
CA SER A 209 -19.97 -6.26 32.14
C SER A 209 -18.80 -7.26 32.23
N LYS A 210 -17.92 -6.98 33.22
CA LYS A 210 -17.34 -7.88 34.27
C LYS A 210 -16.51 -9.09 33.82
N LYS A 211 -15.39 -9.49 34.44
CA LYS A 211 -14.47 -9.01 35.50
C LYS A 211 -13.22 -9.93 35.35
N ALA A 212 -11.99 -9.41 35.32
CA ALA A 212 -11.06 -9.61 36.43
C ALA A 212 -9.91 -8.58 36.38
N SER A 213 -9.69 -7.94 37.53
CA SER A 213 -8.66 -6.96 37.87
C SER A 213 -7.23 -7.52 37.75
N ARG A 214 -6.32 -6.78 37.08
CA ARG A 214 -5.21 -5.94 37.62
C ARG A 214 -4.30 -6.67 38.64
N GLY A 215 -2.97 -6.71 38.54
CA GLY A 215 -2.01 -6.02 37.65
C GLY A 215 -0.87 -5.40 38.46
N SER A 216 0.35 -5.42 37.94
CA SER A 216 1.41 -4.42 38.14
C SER A 216 2.49 -4.69 37.08
N GLY A 217 2.97 -3.79 36.24
CA GLY A 217 2.87 -2.34 36.14
C GLY A 217 4.15 -1.92 35.41
N VAL A 218 4.03 -1.33 34.22
CA VAL A 218 5.15 -0.68 33.54
C VAL A 218 5.18 0.77 34.00
N LYS A 219 6.33 1.24 34.49
CA LYS A 219 6.69 2.66 34.46
C LYS A 219 8.15 2.80 34.08
N ALA A 220 8.39 3.60 33.05
CA ALA A 220 9.70 4.10 32.68
C ALA A 220 9.73 5.63 32.83
N ALA A 221 10.97 6.14 32.84
CA ALA A 221 11.41 7.53 32.81
C ALA A 221 11.51 8.25 34.17
N TRP A 222 12.62 8.00 34.89
CA TRP A 222 13.43 9.02 35.61
C TRP A 222 14.63 8.47 36.43
N LEU A 223 15.02 7.19 36.33
CA LEU A 223 16.17 6.65 37.08
C LEU A 223 17.28 6.04 36.20
N THR A 224 17.71 6.81 35.21
CA THR A 224 19.05 6.73 34.63
C THR A 224 20.07 7.26 35.65
N ASP A 225 20.80 6.38 36.35
CA ASP A 225 22.22 6.58 36.78
C ASP A 225 22.71 5.61 37.88
N THR A 226 21.83 4.82 38.50
CA THR A 226 22.21 3.96 39.64
C THR A 226 22.43 2.48 39.32
N LEU A 227 22.15 2.00 38.10
CA LEU A 227 22.34 0.58 37.73
C LEU A 227 23.53 0.30 36.80
N ALA A 228 24.24 1.33 36.35
CA ALA A 228 25.57 1.20 35.72
C ALA A 228 26.69 0.76 36.70
N LYS A 229 26.36 0.47 37.97
CA LYS A 229 27.31 0.03 39.01
C LYS A 229 27.07 -1.37 39.58
N LEU A 230 26.09 -2.14 39.07
CA LEU A 230 25.78 -3.47 39.61
C LEU A 230 26.15 -4.67 38.73
N ASP A 231 26.56 -4.47 37.47
CA ASP A 231 27.06 -5.57 36.61
C ASP A 231 28.59 -5.64 36.45
N LYS A 232 29.36 -4.75 37.10
CA LYS A 232 30.82 -4.94 37.26
C LYS A 232 31.20 -5.88 38.42
N ARG A 233 30.24 -6.59 39.03
CA ARG A 233 30.48 -7.49 40.17
C ARG A 233 29.95 -8.92 40.03
N LYS A 234 29.53 -9.37 38.85
CA LYS A 234 29.10 -10.76 38.58
C LYS A 234 29.85 -11.50 37.46
N GLN A 235 31.06 -11.06 37.14
CA GLN A 235 32.08 -11.86 36.45
C GLN A 235 33.41 -11.79 37.22
N LYS A 236 33.41 -12.22 38.48
CA LYS A 236 34.65 -12.55 39.21
C LYS A 236 34.41 -13.39 40.48
N SER A 237 33.65 -14.47 40.39
CA SER A 237 33.72 -15.57 41.38
C SER A 237 32.93 -16.79 40.90
N GLU A 238 33.49 -17.58 39.98
CA GLU A 238 33.23 -19.03 39.93
C GLU A 238 34.29 -19.72 39.05
N THR A 239 35.55 -19.47 39.38
CA THR A 239 36.69 -20.31 39.01
C THR A 239 37.65 -20.33 40.19
N THR A 240 37.52 -21.32 41.08
CA THR A 240 38.61 -22.16 41.62
C THR A 240 38.16 -23.00 42.83
N LYS A 241 38.74 -24.21 42.88
CA LYS A 241 38.65 -25.29 43.90
C LYS A 241 37.41 -26.19 43.76
N GLY A 242 37.51 -27.51 43.55
CA GLY A 242 38.66 -28.40 43.52
C GLY A 242 38.28 -29.77 44.10
N ASN A 243 38.38 -30.80 43.25
CA ASN A 243 38.77 -32.17 43.56
C ASN A 243 37.84 -33.06 44.45
N ARG A 244 37.28 -34.14 43.86
CA ARG A 244 37.54 -35.54 44.28
C ARG A 244 36.91 -36.58 43.34
N LYS A 245 37.71 -37.64 43.15
CA LYS A 245 37.56 -38.89 42.38
C LYS A 245 36.25 -39.66 42.59
N ALA A 246 35.78 -40.40 41.57
CA ALA A 246 35.89 -41.88 41.48
C ALA A 246 35.21 -42.45 40.20
N ARG A 247 35.50 -43.74 39.96
CA ARG A 247 35.50 -44.55 38.73
C ARG A 247 34.12 -44.98 38.15
N PRO A 248 34.13 -45.63 36.96
CA PRO A 248 32.94 -45.97 36.14
C PRO A 248 32.53 -47.46 36.24
N ASP A 249 31.29 -47.76 35.83
CA ASP A 249 30.84 -49.10 35.36
C ASP A 249 29.89 -48.87 34.17
N LYS A 250 30.19 -49.31 32.93
CA LYS A 250 30.24 -50.66 32.34
C LYS A 250 28.89 -51.32 32.05
N SER A 251 28.89 -51.92 30.86
CA SER A 251 27.98 -52.95 30.31
C SER A 251 26.67 -52.43 29.72
N GLY A 252 26.18 -52.92 28.59
CA GLY A 252 26.59 -54.07 27.79
C GLY A 252 25.54 -54.29 26.69
N ALA A 253 26.01 -54.81 25.56
CA ALA A 253 25.27 -55.03 24.33
C ALA A 253 24.02 -55.92 24.47
N LYS A 254 23.12 -55.85 23.47
CA LYS A 254 22.84 -57.02 22.59
C LYS A 254 22.01 -56.65 21.35
N LYS A 255 22.57 -57.00 20.19
CA LYS A 255 21.85 -57.30 18.96
C LYS A 255 20.99 -58.56 19.16
N LYS A 256 19.81 -58.61 18.54
CA LYS A 256 19.30 -59.85 17.95
C LYS A 256 18.48 -59.51 16.70
N ALA A 257 18.76 -60.27 15.65
CA ALA A 257 18.19 -60.12 14.31
C ALA A 257 16.96 -61.03 14.12
N LEU A 258 16.12 -60.56 13.19
CA LEU A 258 15.22 -61.26 12.26
C LEU A 258 14.22 -62.31 12.79
N GLU A 259 12.93 -62.05 12.50
CA GLU A 259 12.17 -62.89 11.57
C GLU A 259 11.05 -62.07 10.90
N THR A 260 10.80 -62.42 9.65
CA THR A 260 9.92 -61.83 8.63
C THR A 260 8.49 -62.34 8.72
N GLU A 261 7.50 -61.47 8.53
CA GLU A 261 6.29 -61.78 7.74
C GLU A 261 5.88 -60.53 6.94
N GLY A 262 5.60 -60.74 5.65
CA GLY A 262 5.35 -59.69 4.68
C GLY A 262 3.88 -59.30 4.55
N SER A 263 3.64 -58.09 4.05
CA SER A 263 2.53 -57.80 3.13
C SER A 263 2.69 -56.43 2.47
N ASN A 264 2.59 -56.43 1.14
CA ASN A 264 2.33 -55.34 0.20
C ASN A 264 3.34 -54.19 0.08
N VAL A 265 4.37 -54.47 -0.72
CA VAL A 265 5.08 -53.46 -1.51
C VAL A 265 4.46 -53.43 -2.91
N SER A 266 3.59 -52.46 -3.16
CA SER A 266 3.29 -52.00 -4.51
C SER A 266 3.09 -50.48 -4.48
N GLU A 267 3.93 -49.79 -5.28
CA GLU A 267 3.97 -48.35 -5.57
C GLU A 267 4.60 -47.41 -4.52
N ILE A 268 5.95 -47.42 -4.46
CA ILE A 268 6.70 -46.22 -4.08
C ILE A 268 7.27 -45.62 -5.37
N SER A 269 6.48 -44.77 -6.03
CA SER A 269 7.06 -43.84 -7.01
C SER A 269 7.89 -42.79 -6.25
N ALA A 270 9.14 -42.60 -6.66
CA ALA A 270 10.05 -41.65 -6.03
C ALA A 270 9.44 -40.24 -6.08
N ALA A 271 9.02 -39.72 -4.91
CA ALA A 271 8.57 -38.35 -4.80
C ALA A 271 9.72 -37.40 -5.20
N PRO A 272 9.45 -36.31 -5.94
CA PRO A 272 10.50 -35.34 -6.28
C PRO A 272 11.12 -34.76 -5.00
N ALA A 273 12.41 -34.42 -5.05
CA ALA A 273 13.20 -33.99 -3.88
C ALA A 273 12.53 -32.83 -3.12
N GLY A 274 11.86 -31.91 -3.83
CA GLY A 274 11.10 -30.80 -3.23
C GLY A 274 9.93 -31.26 -2.35
N THR A 275 9.22 -32.34 -2.70
CA THR A 275 8.11 -32.89 -1.91
C THR A 275 8.57 -33.34 -0.51
N ILE A 276 9.78 -33.92 -0.40
CA ILE A 276 10.32 -34.40 0.88
C ILE A 276 10.55 -33.20 1.83
N LEU A 277 11.00 -32.06 1.29
CA LEU A 277 11.33 -30.87 2.08
C LEU A 277 10.10 -30.20 2.72
N VAL A 278 8.92 -30.34 2.10
CA VAL A 278 7.72 -29.58 2.51
C VAL A 278 6.62 -30.43 3.14
N LYS A 279 6.62 -31.76 2.93
CA LYS A 279 5.54 -32.66 3.38
C LYS A 279 5.27 -32.59 4.88
N ASN A 280 6.31 -32.35 5.69
CA ASN A 280 6.22 -32.34 7.15
C ASN A 280 6.20 -30.93 7.75
N LEU A 281 6.13 -29.88 6.93
CA LEU A 281 6.08 -28.50 7.44
C LEU A 281 4.70 -28.17 7.99
N ASN A 282 4.69 -27.56 9.17
CA ASN A 282 3.45 -27.08 9.76
C ASN A 282 2.81 -26.02 8.85
N GLY A 283 1.54 -26.20 8.49
CA GLY A 283 0.82 -25.33 7.57
C GLY A 283 0.99 -25.67 6.09
N ALA A 284 1.82 -26.62 5.69
CA ALA A 284 1.87 -27.05 4.29
C ALA A 284 0.60 -27.84 3.93
N VAL A 285 -0.07 -27.46 2.84
CA VAL A 285 -1.34 -28.09 2.43
C VAL A 285 -1.17 -28.71 1.05
N LYS A 286 -1.37 -30.03 0.94
CA LYS A 286 -1.36 -30.73 -0.36
C LYS A 286 -2.59 -30.29 -1.17
N ARG A 287 -2.36 -29.67 -2.34
CA ARG A 287 -3.42 -29.22 -3.25
C ARG A 287 -2.86 -28.87 -4.63
N PRO A 288 -3.69 -28.74 -5.67
CA PRO A 288 -3.25 -28.28 -6.98
C PRO A 288 -2.59 -26.90 -6.96
N MET A 289 -1.66 -26.67 -7.88
CA MET A 289 -0.97 -25.39 -8.03
C MET A 289 -1.97 -24.28 -8.37
N PRO A 290 -1.97 -23.15 -7.64
CA PRO A 290 -2.77 -21.98 -8.00
C PRO A 290 -2.43 -21.43 -9.37
N THR A 291 -3.43 -20.92 -10.09
CA THR A 291 -3.24 -20.26 -11.39
C THR A 291 -2.92 -18.78 -11.26
N ALA A 292 -3.31 -18.15 -10.16
CA ALA A 292 -3.06 -16.75 -9.85
C ALA A 292 -2.73 -16.57 -8.36
N ILE A 293 -1.88 -15.58 -8.08
CA ILE A 293 -1.47 -15.17 -6.72
C ILE A 293 -1.44 -13.65 -6.69
N GLN A 294 -2.13 -13.03 -5.74
CA GLN A 294 -1.94 -11.61 -5.45
C GLN A 294 -0.76 -11.45 -4.49
N PRO A 295 0.27 -10.64 -4.84
CA PRO A 295 1.45 -10.52 -3.98
C PRO A 295 1.12 -9.93 -2.60
N MET A 296 1.77 -10.44 -1.56
CA MET A 296 1.77 -9.86 -0.22
C MET A 296 2.40 -8.46 -0.25
N LEU A 297 1.78 -7.50 0.45
CA LEU A 297 2.24 -6.11 0.46
C LEU A 297 2.68 -5.68 1.86
N ALA A 298 3.84 -5.02 1.92
CA ALA A 298 4.35 -4.45 3.15
C ALA A 298 3.62 -3.15 3.55
N SER A 299 3.28 -3.01 4.83
CA SER A 299 2.88 -1.74 5.46
C SER A 299 4.08 -0.81 5.64
N ILE A 300 3.85 0.48 5.87
CA ILE A 300 4.94 1.44 6.11
C ILE A 300 5.31 1.39 7.58
N GLU A 301 6.61 1.40 7.86
CA GLU A 301 7.16 1.67 9.17
C GLU A 301 8.15 2.84 9.03
N GLU A 302 8.08 3.79 9.96
CA GLU A 302 8.84 5.04 9.85
C GLU A 302 10.28 4.85 10.32
N ASN A 303 10.46 4.10 11.41
CA ASN A 303 11.75 4.00 12.08
C ASN A 303 12.31 2.57 11.98
N PRO A 304 13.62 2.42 11.72
CA PRO A 304 14.25 1.12 11.80
C PRO A 304 14.24 0.62 13.25
N PHE A 305 14.14 -0.70 13.42
CA PHE A 305 14.09 -1.33 14.74
C PHE A 305 14.81 -2.67 14.72
N ASP A 306 15.22 -3.13 15.91
CA ASP A 306 15.74 -4.47 16.12
C ASP A 306 14.68 -5.32 16.82
N ASN A 307 14.47 -6.54 16.35
CA ASN A 307 13.54 -7.48 16.97
C ASN A 307 13.82 -8.91 16.50
N PRO A 308 14.13 -9.87 17.40
CA PRO A 308 14.51 -11.24 17.03
C PRO A 308 13.39 -12.02 16.32
N ASN A 309 12.13 -11.59 16.44
CA ASN A 309 11.00 -12.19 15.75
C ASN A 309 10.82 -11.69 14.30
N TRP A 310 11.80 -10.95 13.78
CA TRP A 310 11.76 -10.37 12.44
C TRP A 310 13.03 -10.70 11.64
N LEU A 311 12.83 -10.94 10.36
CA LEU A 311 13.85 -11.08 9.33
C LEU A 311 13.89 -9.76 8.54
N PHE A 312 15.06 -9.15 8.44
CA PHE A 312 15.26 -7.91 7.72
C PHE A 312 15.97 -8.18 6.39
N GLU A 313 15.42 -7.66 5.30
CA GLU A 313 15.91 -7.82 3.94
C GLU A 313 16.19 -6.46 3.30
N ILE A 314 17.05 -6.42 2.29
CA ILE A 314 17.19 -5.23 1.44
C ILE A 314 15.89 -4.99 0.70
N LYS A 315 15.44 -3.72 0.68
CA LYS A 315 14.35 -3.31 -0.19
C LYS A 315 14.89 -3.10 -1.61
N TRP A 316 14.72 -4.10 -2.45
CA TRP A 316 15.03 -4.01 -3.87
C TRP A 316 14.07 -3.04 -4.58
N ASP A 317 14.62 -2.15 -5.42
CA ASP A 317 13.86 -1.18 -6.21
C ASP A 317 13.80 -1.62 -7.67
N GLY A 318 12.62 -2.09 -8.09
CA GLY A 318 12.44 -2.71 -9.39
C GLY A 318 10.97 -3.03 -9.69
N TYR A 319 10.76 -4.13 -10.42
CA TYR A 319 9.42 -4.64 -10.66
C TYR A 319 9.20 -5.99 -9.99
N ARG A 320 8.12 -6.05 -9.21
CA ARG A 320 7.62 -7.26 -8.57
C ARG A 320 7.18 -8.29 -9.60
N VAL A 321 7.70 -9.52 -9.49
CA VAL A 321 7.36 -10.64 -10.36
C VAL A 321 6.95 -11.85 -9.52
N ILE A 322 5.82 -12.46 -9.90
CA ILE A 322 5.44 -13.79 -9.45
C ILE A 322 5.74 -14.78 -10.58
N SER A 323 6.56 -15.78 -10.29
CA SER A 323 6.97 -16.80 -11.27
C SER A 323 6.31 -18.13 -10.94
N PHE A 324 5.53 -18.64 -11.88
CA PHE A 324 4.96 -19.99 -11.86
C PHE A 324 5.86 -20.89 -12.70
N VAL A 325 6.52 -21.84 -12.05
CA VAL A 325 7.34 -22.86 -12.70
C VAL A 325 6.56 -24.16 -12.72
N GLU A 326 6.44 -24.75 -13.91
CA GLU A 326 5.71 -26.00 -14.12
C GLU A 326 6.35 -26.80 -15.25
N ASN A 327 6.86 -27.98 -14.91
CA ASN A 327 7.38 -28.99 -15.84
C ASN A 327 8.35 -28.39 -16.88
N GLY A 328 9.37 -27.65 -16.41
CA GLY A 328 10.39 -27.05 -17.27
C GLY A 328 9.97 -25.74 -17.96
N ASN A 329 8.75 -25.26 -17.74
CA ASN A 329 8.26 -23.98 -18.25
C ASN A 329 8.12 -22.96 -17.13
N VAL A 330 8.18 -21.67 -17.48
CA VAL A 330 7.93 -20.56 -16.56
C VAL A 330 6.93 -19.58 -17.15
N ARG A 331 5.96 -19.18 -16.31
CA ARG A 331 5.06 -18.06 -16.56
C ARG A 331 5.30 -17.00 -15.50
N MET A 332 5.55 -15.76 -15.92
CA MET A 332 5.83 -14.64 -15.02
C MET A 332 4.74 -13.60 -15.14
N VAL A 333 4.24 -13.14 -14.00
CA VAL A 333 3.20 -12.10 -13.96
C VAL A 333 3.58 -10.96 -13.03
N SER A 334 3.15 -9.76 -13.41
CA SER A 334 3.24 -8.59 -12.54
C SER A 334 2.26 -8.69 -11.37
N ARG A 335 2.36 -7.74 -10.44
CA ARG A 335 1.38 -7.55 -9.36
C ARG A 335 -0.09 -7.52 -9.82
N ASN A 336 -0.36 -7.02 -11.03
CA ASN A 336 -1.72 -6.93 -11.59
C ASN A 336 -2.04 -8.09 -12.55
N GLN A 337 -1.30 -9.20 -12.48
CA GLN A 337 -1.44 -10.40 -13.33
C GLN A 337 -1.11 -10.20 -14.82
N ASN A 338 -0.56 -9.05 -15.24
CA ASN A 338 -0.07 -8.88 -16.60
C ASN A 338 1.12 -9.80 -16.88
N ASP A 339 1.13 -10.45 -18.04
CA ASP A 339 2.25 -11.29 -18.48
C ASP A 339 3.53 -10.46 -18.66
N LEU A 340 4.62 -10.94 -18.05
CA LEU A 340 5.95 -10.36 -18.11
C LEU A 340 6.94 -11.21 -18.90
N GLY A 341 6.54 -12.41 -19.35
CA GLY A 341 7.39 -13.33 -20.12
C GLY A 341 8.10 -12.67 -21.31
N PRO A 342 7.40 -11.92 -22.19
CA PRO A 342 8.04 -11.26 -23.34
C PRO A 342 9.06 -10.17 -22.96
N ARG A 343 9.00 -9.64 -21.73
CA ARG A 343 9.88 -8.55 -21.27
C ARG A 343 11.21 -9.06 -20.74
N TYR A 344 11.22 -10.28 -20.20
CA TYR A 344 12.37 -10.92 -19.58
C TYR A 344 12.61 -12.30 -20.20
N PRO A 345 12.90 -12.39 -21.51
CA PRO A 345 13.18 -13.68 -22.16
C PRO A 345 14.32 -14.46 -21.50
N GLU A 346 15.29 -13.79 -20.91
CA GLU A 346 16.41 -14.36 -20.16
C GLU A 346 15.94 -15.20 -18.95
N LEU A 347 14.84 -14.82 -18.30
CA LEU A 347 14.31 -15.57 -17.14
C LEU A 347 13.59 -16.86 -17.52
N ARG A 348 13.52 -17.22 -18.81
CA ARG A 348 13.01 -18.53 -19.24
C ARG A 348 13.85 -19.70 -18.72
N GLU A 349 15.09 -19.44 -18.32
CA GLU A 349 15.98 -20.45 -17.72
C GLU A 349 15.69 -20.73 -16.24
N LEU A 350 14.78 -19.96 -15.60
CA LEU A 350 14.43 -20.13 -14.18
C LEU A 350 14.07 -21.57 -13.78
N PRO A 351 13.35 -22.38 -14.59
CA PRO A 351 13.07 -23.78 -14.25
C PRO A 351 14.33 -24.65 -14.07
N ASN A 352 15.44 -24.32 -14.74
CA ASN A 352 16.71 -25.05 -14.59
C ASN A 352 17.43 -24.71 -13.29
N LEU A 353 17.10 -23.57 -12.69
CA LEU A 353 17.70 -23.07 -11.45
C LEU A 353 16.91 -23.50 -10.20
N ILE A 354 15.75 -24.14 -10.36
CA ILE A 354 14.92 -24.60 -9.25
C ILE A 354 14.85 -26.13 -9.27
N GLN A 355 15.25 -26.76 -8.17
CA GLN A 355 15.20 -28.21 -7.99
C GLN A 355 13.77 -28.70 -7.65
N ALA A 356 12.81 -28.44 -8.54
CA ALA A 356 11.40 -28.82 -8.38
C ALA A 356 10.69 -28.96 -9.72
N LYS A 357 9.61 -29.76 -9.76
CA LYS A 357 8.76 -29.86 -10.96
C LYS A 357 7.77 -28.70 -11.03
N THR A 358 7.25 -28.29 -9.87
CA THR A 358 6.30 -27.19 -9.76
C THR A 358 6.67 -26.27 -8.62
N ALA A 359 6.71 -24.96 -8.86
CA ALA A 359 7.00 -23.97 -7.84
C ALA A 359 6.32 -22.63 -8.15
N ILE A 360 5.97 -21.89 -7.09
CA ILE A 360 5.59 -20.48 -7.22
C ILE A 360 6.55 -19.64 -6.39
N LEU A 361 7.25 -18.73 -7.06
CA LEU A 361 8.22 -17.82 -6.47
C LEU A 361 7.71 -16.38 -6.46
N ASP A 362 8.10 -15.64 -5.43
CA ASP A 362 7.88 -14.20 -5.34
C ASP A 362 9.23 -13.49 -5.23
N GLY A 363 9.45 -12.53 -6.13
CA GLY A 363 10.73 -11.85 -6.27
C GLY A 363 10.61 -10.45 -6.87
N GLU A 364 11.75 -9.75 -6.92
CA GLU A 364 11.90 -8.44 -7.55
C GLU A 364 12.94 -8.54 -8.67
N VAL A 365 12.56 -8.13 -9.88
CA VAL A 365 13.53 -7.96 -10.97
C VAL A 365 14.08 -6.54 -10.89
N VAL A 366 15.40 -6.38 -10.91
CA VAL A 366 16.10 -5.10 -10.82
C VAL A 366 17.12 -4.93 -11.95
N VAL A 367 17.49 -3.69 -12.24
CA VAL A 367 18.69 -3.35 -13.03
C VAL A 367 19.64 -2.63 -12.10
N LEU A 368 20.91 -3.04 -12.11
CA LEU A 368 21.93 -2.41 -11.28
C LEU A 368 22.66 -1.30 -12.06
N ASP A 369 23.08 -0.26 -11.35
CA ASP A 369 24.03 0.74 -11.86
C ASP A 369 25.48 0.21 -11.83
N GLU A 370 26.43 1.04 -12.27
CA GLU A 370 27.86 0.71 -12.30
C GLU A 370 28.45 0.43 -10.90
N GLN A 371 27.80 0.94 -9.84
CA GLN A 371 28.17 0.73 -8.45
C GLN A 371 27.46 -0.49 -7.84
N GLY A 372 26.67 -1.22 -8.63
CA GLY A 372 25.93 -2.41 -8.20
C GLY A 372 24.65 -2.10 -7.41
N ARG A 373 24.14 -0.87 -7.45
CA ARG A 373 22.91 -0.46 -6.75
C ARG A 373 21.69 -0.60 -7.66
N PRO A 374 20.53 -1.06 -7.16
CA PRO A 374 19.28 -1.07 -7.93
C PRO A 374 18.89 0.33 -8.37
N SER A 375 18.57 0.48 -9.66
CA SER A 375 18.16 1.75 -10.26
C SER A 375 16.81 1.61 -10.94
N PHE A 376 15.80 2.25 -10.37
CA PHE A 376 14.46 2.25 -10.97
C PHE A 376 14.44 2.98 -12.31
N SER A 377 15.26 4.03 -12.47
CA SER A 377 15.42 4.71 -13.76
C SER A 377 15.94 3.77 -14.85
N LEU A 378 16.99 2.99 -14.57
CA LEU A 378 17.49 1.99 -15.53
C LEU A 378 16.46 0.89 -15.79
N MET A 379 15.68 0.48 -14.78
CA MET A 379 14.56 -0.44 -14.96
C MET A 379 13.47 0.13 -15.91
N GLN A 380 13.16 1.43 -15.82
CA GLN A 380 12.25 2.09 -16.74
C GLN A 380 12.79 2.11 -18.18
N GLN A 381 14.10 2.31 -18.35
CA GLN A 381 14.75 2.21 -19.66
C GLN A 381 14.69 0.79 -20.22
N ARG A 382 14.97 -0.22 -19.38
CA ARG A 382 14.91 -1.65 -19.74
C ARG A 382 13.52 -2.08 -20.24
N THR A 383 12.47 -1.51 -19.67
CA THR A 383 11.07 -1.86 -20.00
C THR A 383 10.39 -0.89 -20.96
N GLY A 384 10.97 0.27 -21.23
CA GLY A 384 10.38 1.31 -22.07
C GLY A 384 9.20 2.07 -21.43
N ILE A 385 8.91 1.85 -20.13
CA ILE A 385 7.78 2.48 -19.42
C ILE A 385 8.24 3.79 -18.77
N ARG A 386 7.76 4.93 -19.27
CA ARG A 386 8.00 6.25 -18.66
C ARG A 386 6.79 6.74 -17.86
N ALA A 387 7.02 7.78 -17.05
CA ALA A 387 5.94 8.50 -16.38
C ALA A 387 4.90 9.02 -17.39
N HIS A 388 3.65 9.17 -16.96
CA HIS A 388 2.53 9.66 -17.77
C HIS A 388 2.14 8.79 -18.99
N GLY A 389 2.45 7.48 -18.96
CA GLY A 389 2.00 6.54 -19.98
C GLY A 389 2.71 6.66 -21.34
N ARG A 390 3.80 7.45 -21.40
CA ARG A 390 4.66 7.53 -22.59
C ARG A 390 5.50 6.25 -22.69
N GLN A 391 5.52 5.64 -23.87
CA GLN A 391 6.34 4.46 -24.17
C GLN A 391 7.56 4.90 -24.97
N ALA A 392 8.73 4.41 -24.59
CA ALA A 392 9.95 4.48 -25.38
C ALA A 392 10.37 3.07 -25.80
N ALA A 393 11.26 2.96 -26.79
CA ALA A 393 11.85 1.68 -27.16
C ALA A 393 12.57 1.08 -25.93
N PRO A 394 12.27 -0.17 -25.53
CA PRO A 394 12.92 -0.82 -24.40
C PRO A 394 14.39 -1.10 -24.71
N ARG A 395 15.28 -0.85 -23.74
CA ARG A 395 16.70 -1.19 -23.80
C ARG A 395 16.93 -2.61 -23.29
N ALA A 396 16.70 -3.60 -24.17
CA ALA A 396 16.81 -5.02 -23.82
C ALA A 396 18.25 -5.48 -23.48
N ASP A 397 19.24 -4.67 -23.83
CA ASP A 397 20.66 -4.86 -23.53
C ASP A 397 21.02 -4.62 -22.06
N LEU A 398 20.18 -3.92 -21.28
CA LEU A 398 20.46 -3.69 -19.86
C LEU A 398 20.29 -5.00 -19.07
N PRO A 399 21.34 -5.48 -18.37
CA PRO A 399 21.28 -6.74 -17.64
C PRO A 399 20.33 -6.61 -16.45
N ILE A 400 19.45 -7.60 -16.30
CA ILE A 400 18.56 -7.71 -15.15
C ILE A 400 19.07 -8.74 -14.16
N ILE A 401 18.66 -8.60 -12.90
CA ILE A 401 18.83 -9.61 -11.87
C ILE A 401 17.48 -9.84 -11.20
N TYR A 402 17.12 -11.10 -10.99
CA TYR A 402 15.90 -11.49 -10.30
C TYR A 402 16.21 -11.94 -8.86
N TYR A 403 15.85 -11.12 -7.88
CA TYR A 403 15.98 -11.41 -6.46
C TYR A 403 14.72 -12.08 -5.92
N VAL A 404 14.79 -13.38 -5.64
CA VAL A 404 13.69 -14.17 -5.08
C VAL A 404 13.75 -14.13 -3.56
N PHE A 405 12.67 -13.71 -2.90
CA PHE A 405 12.64 -13.60 -1.43
C PHE A 405 11.56 -14.46 -0.76
N ASP A 406 10.65 -15.11 -1.51
CA ASP A 406 9.65 -16.02 -0.94
C ASP A 406 9.29 -17.20 -1.86
N LEU A 407 8.83 -18.29 -1.25
CA LEU A 407 8.39 -19.54 -1.89
C LEU A 407 6.96 -19.84 -1.46
N ILE A 408 6.02 -19.75 -2.39
CA ILE A 408 4.57 -19.81 -2.13
C ILE A 408 4.02 -21.22 -2.32
N TYR A 409 4.59 -21.99 -3.25
CA TYR A 409 4.16 -23.33 -3.59
C TYR A 409 5.35 -24.18 -4.04
N LEU A 410 5.35 -25.46 -3.70
CA LEU A 410 6.38 -26.42 -4.12
C LEU A 410 5.79 -27.83 -4.26
N ASP A 411 5.97 -28.45 -5.44
CA ASP A 411 5.74 -29.88 -5.70
C ASP A 411 4.48 -30.49 -5.06
N GLY A 412 3.32 -29.86 -5.29
CA GLY A 412 2.03 -30.34 -4.80
C GLY A 412 1.56 -29.70 -3.49
N TYR A 413 2.35 -28.82 -2.89
CA TYR A 413 2.06 -28.22 -1.58
C TYR A 413 1.98 -26.69 -1.64
N ASP A 414 0.86 -26.16 -1.15
CA ASP A 414 0.70 -24.75 -0.85
C ASP A 414 1.37 -24.42 0.48
N LEU A 415 2.31 -23.47 0.42
CA LEU A 415 3.12 -23.06 1.56
C LEU A 415 2.63 -21.74 2.17
N ARG A 416 1.53 -21.14 1.69
CA ARG A 416 1.06 -19.84 2.20
C ARG A 416 0.74 -19.85 3.70
N ARG A 417 0.41 -21.01 4.27
CA ARG A 417 0.18 -21.18 5.73
C ARG A 417 1.41 -21.65 6.51
N VAL A 418 2.54 -21.88 5.83
CA VAL A 418 3.83 -22.22 6.46
C VAL A 418 4.49 -20.92 6.94
N ALA A 419 5.19 -20.97 8.07
CA ALA A 419 5.95 -19.85 8.61
C ALA A 419 7.02 -19.33 7.63
N LEU A 420 7.27 -18.02 7.60
CA LEU A 420 8.16 -17.39 6.63
C LEU A 420 9.60 -17.91 6.72
N ASP A 421 10.14 -18.07 7.91
CA ASP A 421 11.47 -18.65 8.16
C ASP A 421 11.64 -20.02 7.50
N GLU A 422 10.64 -20.91 7.63
CA GLU A 422 10.61 -22.22 6.98
C GLU A 422 10.50 -22.09 5.44
N ARG A 423 9.66 -21.18 4.93
CA ARG A 423 9.58 -20.93 3.47
C ARG A 423 10.91 -20.44 2.92
N LYS A 424 11.60 -19.53 3.62
CA LYS A 424 12.93 -19.03 3.24
C LYS A 424 14.00 -20.11 3.34
N ARG A 425 13.94 -20.99 4.34
CA ARG A 425 14.84 -22.14 4.48
C ARG A 425 14.71 -23.09 3.30
N VAL A 426 13.49 -23.47 2.94
CA VAL A 426 13.23 -24.34 1.78
C VAL A 426 13.63 -23.65 0.49
N LEU A 427 13.27 -22.37 0.30
CA LEU A 427 13.67 -21.59 -0.87
C LEU A 427 15.19 -21.64 -1.10
N ARG A 428 15.98 -21.44 -0.03
CA ARG A 428 17.45 -21.47 -0.10
C ARG A 428 18.00 -22.85 -0.52
N GLN A 429 17.28 -23.93 -0.23
CA GLN A 429 17.68 -25.30 -0.59
C GLN A 429 17.32 -25.66 -2.04
N VAL A 430 16.18 -25.17 -2.53
CA VAL A 430 15.69 -25.53 -3.87
C VAL A 430 16.16 -24.59 -4.97
N LEU A 431 16.54 -23.35 -4.64
CA LEU A 431 17.01 -22.36 -5.61
C LEU A 431 18.54 -22.36 -5.72
N SER A 432 19.06 -22.73 -6.88
CA SER A 432 20.46 -22.54 -7.25
C SER A 432 20.70 -21.08 -7.63
N SER A 433 21.32 -20.31 -6.73
CA SER A 433 21.65 -18.90 -7.00
C SER A 433 22.76 -18.77 -8.04
N GLY A 434 22.59 -17.85 -8.99
CA GLY A 434 23.54 -17.57 -10.06
C GLY A 434 23.61 -16.08 -10.39
N GLU A 435 24.10 -15.75 -11.60
CA GLU A 435 24.23 -14.37 -12.03
C GLU A 435 22.86 -13.71 -12.27
N LEU A 436 21.95 -14.45 -12.90
CA LEU A 436 20.64 -13.95 -13.33
C LEU A 436 19.57 -14.02 -12.23
N VAL A 437 19.57 -15.09 -11.42
CA VAL A 437 18.57 -15.32 -10.36
C VAL A 437 19.29 -15.52 -9.04
N ARG A 438 18.90 -14.76 -8.02
CA ARG A 438 19.54 -14.74 -6.71
C ARG A 438 18.52 -14.92 -5.61
N TYR A 439 18.89 -15.69 -4.58
CA TYR A 439 18.19 -15.64 -3.31
C TYR A 439 18.41 -14.28 -2.64
N SER A 440 17.32 -13.62 -2.22
CA SER A 440 17.40 -12.40 -1.42
C SER A 440 17.63 -12.75 0.04
N ASP A 441 18.86 -12.52 0.51
CA ASP A 441 19.26 -12.84 1.87
C ASP A 441 18.62 -11.94 2.92
N HIS A 442 18.72 -12.36 4.19
CA HIS A 442 18.09 -11.68 5.31
C HIS A 442 18.93 -11.75 6.60
N HIS A 443 18.70 -10.78 7.48
CA HIS A 443 19.31 -10.70 8.80
C HIS A 443 18.23 -10.85 9.88
N ALA A 444 18.38 -11.82 10.78
CA ALA A 444 17.47 -11.99 11.91
C ALA A 444 17.79 -10.95 13.00
N GLY A 445 16.77 -10.27 13.52
CA GLY A 445 16.92 -9.43 14.71
C GLY A 445 17.54 -8.05 14.52
N GLN A 446 18.39 -7.85 13.51
CA GLN A 446 19.29 -6.69 13.37
C GLN A 446 18.85 -5.72 12.27
N GLY A 447 17.68 -5.12 12.40
CA GLY A 447 17.13 -4.19 11.41
C GLY A 447 17.82 -2.84 11.40
N VAL A 448 18.22 -2.30 12.55
CA VAL A 448 18.89 -0.98 12.63
C VAL A 448 20.24 -1.02 11.93
N ALA A 449 21.04 -2.06 12.18
CA ALA A 449 22.34 -2.23 11.54
C ALA A 449 22.21 -2.38 10.02
N LEU A 450 21.27 -3.19 9.55
CA LEU A 450 21.01 -3.36 8.11
C LEU A 450 20.51 -2.06 7.47
N PHE A 451 19.65 -1.31 8.15
CA PHE A 451 19.18 0.00 7.66
C PHE A 451 20.33 0.99 7.50
N GLN A 452 21.26 1.07 8.46
CA GLN A 452 22.42 1.96 8.35
C GLN A 452 23.36 1.52 7.22
N ALA A 453 23.60 0.22 7.06
CA ALA A 453 24.38 -0.30 5.94
C ALA A 453 23.71 0.01 4.60
N ALA A 454 22.38 -0.17 4.49
CA ALA A 454 21.61 0.18 3.31
C ALA A 454 21.69 1.69 3.00
N LYS A 455 21.66 2.54 4.03
CA LYS A 455 21.82 3.99 3.90
C LYS A 455 23.20 4.38 3.39
N GLN A 456 24.26 3.82 3.94
CA GLN A 456 25.65 4.05 3.49
C GLN A 456 25.87 3.60 2.05
N LYS A 457 25.15 2.55 1.61
CA LYS A 457 25.22 2.02 0.24
C LYS A 457 24.25 2.71 -0.73
N GLY A 458 23.49 3.72 -0.28
CA GLY A 458 22.53 4.45 -1.11
C GLY A 458 21.36 3.60 -1.62
N LEU A 459 20.94 2.58 -0.88
CA LEU A 459 19.80 1.73 -1.22
C LEU A 459 18.47 2.36 -0.77
N GLU A 460 17.34 1.90 -1.30
CA GLU A 460 16.01 2.49 -1.01
C GLU A 460 15.56 2.28 0.45
N GLY A 461 16.04 1.23 1.11
CA GLY A 461 15.66 0.88 2.47
C GLY A 461 15.73 -0.61 2.74
N ILE A 462 14.97 -1.04 3.73
CA ILE A 462 14.85 -2.44 4.12
C ILE A 462 13.38 -2.85 4.21
N VAL A 463 13.14 -4.15 4.20
CA VAL A 463 11.85 -4.77 4.49
C VAL A 463 12.02 -5.68 5.70
N ALA A 464 11.31 -5.38 6.79
CA ALA A 464 11.19 -6.27 7.92
C ALA A 464 10.03 -7.23 7.68
N LYS A 465 10.23 -8.53 7.88
CA LYS A 465 9.21 -9.55 7.75
C LYS A 465 9.19 -10.43 9.00
N LYS A 466 8.02 -10.62 9.60
CA LYS A 466 7.88 -11.39 10.84
C LYS A 466 8.18 -12.88 10.59
N CYS A 467 9.05 -13.49 11.39
CA CYS A 467 9.60 -14.84 11.13
C CYS A 467 8.50 -15.89 10.98
N ASN A 468 7.50 -15.85 11.84
CA ASN A 468 6.44 -16.86 11.90
C ASN A 468 5.17 -16.50 11.10
N SER A 469 5.21 -15.46 10.25
CA SER A 469 4.03 -15.05 9.50
C SER A 469 3.73 -15.95 8.30
N CYS A 470 2.45 -16.22 8.10
CA CYS A 470 1.92 -16.77 6.86
C CYS A 470 2.07 -15.78 5.69
N TYR A 471 2.01 -16.29 4.46
CA TYR A 471 1.92 -15.46 3.26
C TYR A 471 0.46 -15.05 3.04
N GLU A 472 0.21 -13.74 3.02
CA GLU A 472 -1.13 -13.18 2.84
C GLU A 472 -1.24 -12.44 1.51
N GLU A 473 -2.26 -12.75 0.71
CA GLU A 473 -2.51 -12.10 -0.58
C GLU A 473 -3.13 -10.69 -0.43
N ARG A 474 -2.58 -9.89 0.49
CA ARG A 474 -3.04 -8.54 0.85
C ARG A 474 -1.91 -7.74 1.45
N ARG A 475 -2.20 -6.49 1.82
CA ARG A 475 -1.33 -5.71 2.69
C ARG A 475 -1.39 -6.24 4.12
N SER A 476 -0.23 -6.44 4.73
CA SER A 476 -0.09 -6.96 6.08
C SER A 476 0.85 -6.09 6.90
N ARG A 477 0.71 -6.15 8.23
CA ARG A 477 1.68 -5.61 9.18
C ARG A 477 2.82 -6.58 9.45
N ASP A 478 2.68 -7.85 9.06
CA ASP A 478 3.78 -8.82 9.18
C ASP A 478 4.93 -8.54 8.22
N TRP A 479 4.69 -7.73 7.18
CA TRP A 479 5.73 -7.16 6.34
C TRP A 479 5.71 -5.64 6.50
N LEU A 480 6.84 -5.05 6.86
CA LEU A 480 7.02 -3.62 7.05
C LEU A 480 8.13 -3.14 6.12
N LYS A 481 7.87 -2.10 5.34
CA LYS A 481 8.90 -1.42 4.55
C LYS A 481 9.37 -0.19 5.32
N ILE A 482 10.66 -0.10 5.54
CA ILE A 482 11.32 1.00 6.23
C ILE A 482 12.19 1.68 5.17
N LYS A 483 11.74 2.85 4.71
CA LYS A 483 12.37 3.56 3.59
C LYS A 483 13.44 4.51 4.10
N ILE A 484 14.57 4.53 3.42
CA ILE A 484 15.56 5.59 3.60
C ILE A 484 15.01 6.81 2.86
N THR A 485 14.57 7.80 3.63
CA THR A 485 14.14 9.08 3.07
C THR A 485 15.40 9.95 2.95
N GLN A 486 15.77 10.32 1.73
CA GLN A 486 16.82 11.31 1.51
C GLN A 486 16.21 12.69 1.70
N THR A 487 16.90 13.54 2.44
CA THR A 487 16.56 14.94 2.60
C THR A 487 17.71 15.79 2.10
N VAL A 488 17.37 16.90 1.46
CA VAL A 488 18.32 17.91 1.02
C VAL A 488 17.74 19.28 1.34
N ASP A 489 18.60 20.17 1.82
CA ASP A 489 18.27 21.57 1.99
C ASP A 489 18.49 22.27 0.64
N CYS A 490 17.43 22.82 0.05
CA CYS A 490 17.46 23.49 -1.24
C CYS A 490 17.10 24.96 -1.10
N VAL A 491 17.71 25.81 -1.93
CA VAL A 491 17.32 27.21 -2.05
C VAL A 491 16.04 27.32 -2.86
N VAL A 492 15.09 28.12 -2.39
CA VAL A 492 13.88 28.48 -3.14
C VAL A 492 14.22 29.63 -4.06
N GLY A 493 14.22 29.38 -5.37
CA GLY A 493 14.50 30.41 -6.40
C GLY A 493 13.26 30.91 -7.13
N GLY A 494 12.10 30.30 -6.90
CA GLY A 494 10.83 30.76 -7.46
C GLY A 494 9.65 29.90 -7.06
N TYR A 495 8.46 30.28 -7.51
CA TYR A 495 7.24 29.50 -7.35
C TYR A 495 6.37 29.57 -8.60
N THR A 496 5.60 28.51 -8.88
CA THR A 496 4.69 28.48 -10.05
C THR A 496 3.30 28.94 -9.68
N ASP A 497 2.53 29.39 -10.68
CA ASP A 497 1.08 29.60 -10.50
C ASP A 497 0.37 28.34 -9.96
N PRO A 498 -0.69 28.51 -9.15
CA PRO A 498 -1.52 27.39 -8.74
C PRO A 498 -2.38 26.86 -9.90
N GLU A 499 -2.63 25.56 -9.92
CA GLU A 499 -3.51 24.91 -10.90
C GLU A 499 -4.70 24.22 -10.22
N GLY A 500 -5.86 24.21 -10.89
CA GLY A 500 -7.07 23.54 -10.41
C GLY A 500 -7.66 24.22 -9.17
N ALA A 501 -7.92 23.44 -8.11
CA ALA A 501 -8.49 23.94 -6.86
C ALA A 501 -7.43 24.46 -5.87
N ARG A 502 -6.14 24.44 -6.25
CA ARG A 502 -5.04 24.91 -5.40
C ARG A 502 -5.07 26.45 -5.34
N GLN A 503 -4.73 26.99 -4.18
CA GLN A 503 -4.62 28.43 -3.95
C GLN A 503 -3.16 28.79 -3.66
N TYR A 504 -2.83 30.07 -3.79
CA TYR A 504 -1.50 30.67 -3.54
C TYR A 504 -0.43 30.34 -4.59
N PHE A 505 0.12 29.12 -4.60
CA PHE A 505 1.15 28.71 -5.58
C PHE A 505 1.04 27.21 -5.91
N GLY A 506 1.56 26.81 -7.07
CA GLY A 506 1.53 25.43 -7.55
C GLY A 506 2.68 24.57 -7.02
N SER A 507 3.91 25.06 -7.13
CA SER A 507 5.12 24.37 -6.68
C SER A 507 6.25 25.36 -6.41
N LEU A 508 7.23 24.98 -5.59
CA LEU A 508 8.47 25.73 -5.39
C LEU A 508 9.54 25.24 -6.36
N ALA A 509 10.21 26.17 -7.06
CA ALA A 509 11.39 25.89 -7.86
C ALA A 509 12.63 25.88 -6.95
N LEU A 510 13.33 24.74 -6.94
CA LEU A 510 14.42 24.45 -6.01
C LEU A 510 15.78 24.50 -6.71
N GLY A 511 16.81 24.96 -6.00
CA GLY A 511 18.18 24.97 -6.49
C GLY A 511 19.24 24.62 -5.47
N LEU A 512 20.41 24.24 -5.99
CA LEU A 512 21.65 24.07 -5.23
C LEU A 512 22.78 24.84 -5.89
N TYR A 513 23.69 25.36 -5.08
CA TYR A 513 24.89 26.02 -5.55
C TYR A 513 25.94 25.00 -6.01
N ASN A 514 26.48 25.23 -7.21
CA ASN A 514 27.66 24.52 -7.71
C ASN A 514 28.96 25.12 -7.14
N ASP A 515 30.11 24.51 -7.48
CA ASP A 515 31.44 24.98 -7.05
C ASP A 515 31.77 26.42 -7.50
N LYS A 516 31.10 26.92 -8.54
CA LYS A 516 31.24 28.29 -9.06
C LYS A 516 30.29 29.28 -8.37
N LYS A 517 29.62 28.88 -7.28
CA LYS A 517 28.57 29.65 -6.57
C LYS A 517 27.40 30.06 -7.49
N GLN A 518 27.08 29.24 -8.48
CA GLN A 518 25.93 29.45 -9.34
C GLN A 518 24.78 28.56 -8.88
N LEU A 519 23.58 29.15 -8.76
CA LEU A 519 22.38 28.40 -8.37
C LEU A 519 21.85 27.59 -9.56
N VAL A 520 21.90 26.27 -9.47
CA VAL A 520 21.44 25.35 -10.52
C VAL A 520 20.07 24.80 -10.13
N HIS A 521 19.13 24.75 -11.08
CA HIS A 521 17.79 24.20 -10.84
C HIS A 521 17.86 22.68 -10.65
N VAL A 522 17.33 22.19 -9.52
CA VAL A 522 17.35 20.75 -9.17
C VAL A 522 15.95 20.14 -9.14
N GLY A 523 14.88 20.88 -9.43
CA GLY A 523 13.52 20.34 -9.53
C GLY A 523 12.47 21.22 -8.87
N ASN A 524 11.22 20.74 -8.85
CA ASN A 524 10.08 21.50 -8.30
C ASN A 524 9.33 20.68 -7.25
N ALA A 525 9.16 21.22 -6.04
CA ALA A 525 8.35 20.61 -4.99
C ALA A 525 6.90 21.14 -5.04
N GLY A 526 5.97 20.29 -5.50
CA GLY A 526 4.53 20.60 -5.57
C GLY A 526 3.69 19.89 -4.50
N THR A 527 4.30 19.19 -3.56
CA THR A 527 3.64 18.41 -2.51
C THR A 527 4.33 18.63 -1.17
N GLY A 528 3.65 18.33 -0.06
CA GLY A 528 4.16 18.58 1.29
C GLY A 528 3.60 19.83 1.98
N PHE A 529 2.61 20.48 1.37
CA PHE A 529 1.97 21.69 1.90
C PHE A 529 0.52 21.42 2.28
N ASP A 530 0.08 21.96 3.41
CA ASP A 530 -1.34 22.19 3.72
C ASP A 530 -1.75 23.64 3.35
N GLN A 531 -3.02 23.99 3.50
CA GLN A 531 -3.49 25.34 3.14
C GLN A 531 -2.85 26.46 3.95
N ALA A 532 -2.61 26.24 5.25
CA ALA A 532 -1.97 27.24 6.12
C ALA A 532 -0.54 27.51 5.67
N THR A 533 0.21 26.44 5.38
CA THR A 533 1.59 26.49 4.92
C THR A 533 1.68 27.15 3.54
N LEU A 534 0.77 26.82 2.61
CA LEU A 534 0.70 27.48 1.30
C LEU A 534 0.52 29.00 1.43
N ARG A 535 -0.37 29.43 2.31
CA ARG A 535 -0.61 30.85 2.57
C ARG A 535 0.64 31.54 3.14
N GLN A 536 1.18 30.99 4.23
CA GLN A 536 2.33 31.56 4.93
C GLN A 536 3.55 31.69 4.01
N ILE A 537 3.87 30.63 3.27
CA ILE A 537 5.01 30.65 2.34
C ILE A 537 4.75 31.66 1.21
N SER A 538 3.52 31.74 0.69
CA SER A 538 3.20 32.73 -0.36
C SER A 538 3.38 34.17 0.10
N GLU A 539 3.01 34.50 1.34
CA GLU A 539 3.22 35.83 1.92
C GLU A 539 4.72 36.16 1.98
N VAL A 540 5.55 35.23 2.47
CA VAL A 540 7.01 35.40 2.53
C VAL A 540 7.65 35.51 1.13
N LEU A 541 7.22 34.71 0.17
CA LEU A 541 7.81 34.69 -1.17
C LEU A 541 7.46 35.93 -1.99
N LYS A 542 6.26 36.49 -1.81
CA LYS A 542 5.84 37.72 -2.50
C LYS A 542 6.74 38.92 -2.17
N GLU A 543 7.23 39.01 -0.93
CA GLU A 543 8.16 40.08 -0.52
C GLU A 543 9.55 39.95 -1.17
N LEU A 544 9.88 38.75 -1.64
CA LEU A 544 11.18 38.43 -2.23
C LEU A 544 11.15 38.41 -3.76
N GLU A 545 10.06 38.84 -4.40
CA GLU A 545 9.93 38.77 -5.85
C GLU A 545 10.96 39.61 -6.61
N ILE A 546 11.52 39.01 -7.66
CA ILE A 546 12.48 39.63 -8.57
C ILE A 546 12.09 39.38 -10.03
N ARG A 547 12.54 40.25 -10.93
CA ARG A 547 12.19 40.16 -12.36
C ARG A 547 13.00 39.12 -13.13
N LYS A 548 14.20 38.80 -12.67
CA LYS A 548 15.13 37.89 -13.36
C LYS A 548 15.28 36.60 -12.57
N SER A 549 15.38 35.47 -13.27
CA SER A 549 15.66 34.18 -12.64
C SER A 549 16.95 34.22 -11.83
N PRO A 550 16.96 33.70 -10.58
CA PRO A 550 18.19 33.51 -9.82
C PRO A 550 18.97 32.26 -10.29
N PHE A 551 18.35 31.40 -11.11
CA PHE A 551 18.97 30.18 -11.60
C PHE A 551 19.88 30.45 -12.80
N THR A 552 20.97 29.67 -12.87
CA THR A 552 21.81 29.57 -14.05
C THR A 552 21.29 28.46 -14.96
N GLY A 553 20.98 28.79 -16.22
CA GLY A 553 20.45 27.86 -17.22
C GLY A 553 18.93 27.85 -17.31
N SER A 554 18.38 26.82 -17.97
CA SER A 554 16.93 26.65 -18.14
C SER A 554 16.29 26.05 -16.89
N VAL A 555 15.09 26.52 -16.57
CA VAL A 555 14.26 25.97 -15.48
C VAL A 555 13.12 25.19 -16.12
N ASP A 556 12.95 23.95 -15.67
CA ASP A 556 11.91 23.05 -16.18
C ASP A 556 10.58 23.29 -15.46
N ALA A 557 10.02 24.50 -15.66
CA ALA A 557 8.75 24.94 -15.10
C ALA A 557 8.14 26.06 -15.96
N ARG A 558 6.81 26.09 -16.06
CA ARG A 558 6.06 27.15 -16.75
C ARG A 558 5.49 28.12 -15.71
N ASN A 559 5.35 29.40 -16.12
CA ASN A 559 4.76 30.46 -15.30
C ASN A 559 5.40 30.56 -13.90
N VAL A 560 6.72 30.73 -13.87
CA VAL A 560 7.47 30.85 -12.62
C VAL A 560 7.60 32.32 -12.23
N HIS A 561 7.21 32.62 -11.00
CA HIS A 561 7.52 33.87 -10.31
C HIS A 561 8.86 33.71 -9.59
N TRP A 562 9.83 34.55 -9.95
CA TRP A 562 11.19 34.44 -9.41
C TRP A 562 11.30 35.15 -8.07
N VAL A 563 12.04 34.56 -7.14
CA VAL A 563 12.33 35.16 -5.84
C VAL A 563 13.82 35.27 -5.60
N LYS A 564 14.23 36.18 -4.72
CA LYS A 564 15.60 36.23 -4.22
C LYS A 564 15.96 34.89 -3.57
N ALA A 565 17.18 34.43 -3.83
CA ALA A 565 17.75 33.19 -3.32
C ALA A 565 18.10 33.28 -1.81
N GLU A 566 17.11 33.66 -0.99
CA GLU A 566 17.27 33.96 0.44
C GLU A 566 16.59 32.92 1.34
N ARG A 567 15.69 32.09 0.80
CA ARG A 567 14.95 31.08 1.57
C ARG A 567 15.46 29.68 1.28
N VAL A 568 15.65 28.91 2.34
CA VAL A 568 16.01 27.49 2.27
C VAL A 568 14.80 26.64 2.64
N ALA A 569 14.55 25.60 1.86
CA ALA A 569 13.53 24.60 2.08
C ALA A 569 14.19 23.24 2.29
N GLU A 570 13.81 22.56 3.36
CA GLU A 570 14.14 21.14 3.52
C GLU A 570 13.17 20.32 2.68
N VAL A 571 13.74 19.44 1.86
CA VAL A 571 13.00 18.67 0.86
C VAL A 571 13.39 17.20 0.97
N LYS A 572 12.39 16.33 1.14
CA LYS A 572 12.61 14.90 0.93
C LYS A 572 12.42 14.52 -0.52
N PHE A 573 13.20 13.57 -1.01
CA PHE A 573 13.13 13.11 -2.39
C PHE A 573 13.42 11.60 -2.48
N SER A 574 13.05 10.99 -3.60
CA SER A 574 13.20 9.53 -3.76
C SER A 574 14.60 9.11 -4.21
N GLU A 575 15.15 9.80 -5.21
CA GLU A 575 16.49 9.54 -5.77
C GLU A 575 16.95 10.76 -6.58
N TRP A 576 18.26 10.85 -6.82
CA TRP A 576 18.83 11.74 -7.83
C TRP A 576 18.67 11.12 -9.22
N THR A 577 18.23 11.90 -10.20
CA THR A 577 18.17 11.45 -11.59
C THR A 577 19.55 11.46 -12.23
N HIS A 578 19.85 10.47 -13.10
CA HIS A 578 21.07 10.45 -13.92
C HIS A 578 21.20 11.69 -14.80
N GLU A 579 22.43 12.18 -15.00
CA GLU A 579 22.72 13.33 -15.87
C GLU A 579 22.10 13.12 -17.25
N THR A 580 21.26 14.06 -17.68
CA THR A 580 20.81 14.13 -19.06
C THR A 580 21.70 15.13 -19.81
N SER A 581 21.80 14.95 -21.12
CA SER A 581 22.58 15.81 -22.03
C SER A 581 22.17 17.29 -22.05
N GLU A 582 21.13 17.70 -21.30
CA GLU A 582 20.60 19.06 -21.27
C GLU A 582 20.48 19.67 -19.85
N GLY A 583 20.95 18.99 -18.79
CA GLY A 583 20.92 19.56 -17.44
C GLY A 583 21.35 18.58 -16.35
N GLY A 584 22.04 19.10 -15.33
CA GLY A 584 22.63 18.32 -14.24
C GLY A 584 21.62 17.57 -13.36
N LEU A 585 22.13 16.95 -12.28
CA LEU A 585 21.37 16.15 -11.30
C LEU A 585 20.08 16.84 -10.82
N LYS A 586 18.94 16.16 -10.93
CA LYS A 586 17.63 16.62 -10.44
C LYS A 586 17.06 15.69 -9.37
N LEU A 587 16.24 16.25 -8.49
CA LEU A 587 15.47 15.55 -7.48
C LEU A 587 14.26 14.86 -8.10
N ARG A 588 14.12 13.55 -7.87
CA ARG A 588 12.91 12.81 -8.23
C ARG A 588 11.88 12.88 -7.10
N ALA A 589 10.65 13.22 -7.48
CA ALA A 589 9.49 13.32 -6.58
C ALA A 589 9.77 14.11 -5.27
N PRO A 590 10.31 15.34 -5.37
CA PRO A 590 10.58 16.16 -4.20
C PRO A 590 9.28 16.54 -3.46
N VAL A 591 9.32 16.44 -2.14
CA VAL A 591 8.23 16.79 -1.22
C VAL A 591 8.80 17.76 -0.19
N PHE A 592 8.16 18.91 -0.07
CA PHE A 592 8.51 19.91 0.93
C PHE A 592 8.29 19.37 2.35
N LEU A 593 9.22 19.65 3.26
CA LEU A 593 9.11 19.33 4.68
C LEU A 593 8.95 20.59 5.54
N GLY A 594 9.68 21.65 5.22
CA GLY A 594 9.66 22.90 5.98
C GLY A 594 10.64 23.94 5.44
N LEU A 595 10.44 25.20 5.81
CA LEU A 595 11.46 26.24 5.62
C LEU A 595 12.53 26.11 6.71
N ARG A 596 13.78 26.41 6.37
CA ARG A 596 14.94 26.32 7.24
C ARG A 596 15.54 27.71 7.42
N ASP A 597 14.99 28.46 8.37
CA ASP A 597 15.49 29.79 8.72
C ASP A 597 16.86 29.74 9.43
N ASP A 598 17.27 28.55 9.90
CA ASP A 598 18.56 28.27 10.52
C ASP A 598 19.70 28.05 9.51
N LYS A 599 19.41 28.02 8.20
CA LYS A 599 20.36 27.68 7.15
C LYS A 599 20.66 28.86 6.24
N ASN A 600 21.94 29.06 5.91
CA ASN A 600 22.36 30.01 4.90
C ASN A 600 22.13 29.40 3.49
N PRO A 601 21.47 30.10 2.55
CA PRO A 601 21.34 29.64 1.18
C PRO A 601 22.65 29.21 0.52
N GLU A 602 23.77 29.88 0.81
CA GLU A 602 25.08 29.52 0.22
C GLU A 602 25.59 28.14 0.67
N ASP A 603 25.10 27.60 1.78
CA ASP A 603 25.48 26.27 2.27
C ASP A 603 24.75 25.13 1.53
N CYS A 604 23.69 25.47 0.79
CA CYS A 604 22.91 24.53 0.00
C CYS A 604 23.67 24.17 -1.29
N THR A 605 24.67 23.30 -1.18
CA THR A 605 25.55 22.90 -2.29
C THR A 605 25.40 21.44 -2.68
N PHE A 606 25.91 21.06 -3.86
CA PHE A 606 26.00 19.65 -4.28
C PHE A 606 26.99 18.82 -3.43
N LYS A 607 27.91 19.46 -2.69
CA LYS A 607 28.93 18.76 -1.89
C LYS A 607 28.29 18.03 -0.71
N GLY A 608 28.45 16.70 -0.68
CA GLY A 608 27.89 15.83 0.36
C GLY A 608 26.45 15.35 0.08
N GLN A 609 25.88 15.69 -1.08
CA GLN A 609 24.53 15.28 -1.50
C GLN A 609 24.55 14.17 -2.57
N THR A 610 25.70 14.03 -3.25
CA THR A 610 26.08 12.94 -4.17
C THR A 610 27.20 12.13 -3.56
#